data_AF-A0A7K0IX16-F1
#
_entry.id   AF-A0A7K0IX16-F1
#
_cell.length_a   1.000
_cell.length_b   1.000
_cell.length_c   1.000
_cell.angle_alpha   90.00
_cell.angle_beta   90.00
_cell.angle_gamma   90.00
#
_symmetry.space_group_name_H-M   'P 1'
#
loop_
_entity.id
_entity.type
_entity.pdbx_description
1 polymer ?
#
loop_
_entity_poly.entity_id
_entity_poly.type
_entity_poly.pdbx_seq_one_letter_code
_entity_poly.pdbx_strand_id
1 'polypeptide(L)'
;MKIDKRDWLFLALIVIVVGIFIGISGKEKTTTVPNDAMHKIAYDTAYKNAPGPDASIFKRSFFKPDKKGAEVFCEPCHKEKGVPFPPNHPPKNRCLFCHKLKL
;
A
#
# COMPACT_ATOMS: atom_id res chain seq x y z
N MET A 1 28.31 -23.18 1.67
CA MET A 1 28.97 -21.86 1.46
C MET A 1 29.51 -21.41 2.81
N LYS A 2 30.81 -21.12 2.92
CA LYS A 2 31.42 -20.67 4.18
C LYS A 2 31.39 -19.14 4.19
N ILE A 3 30.64 -18.56 5.11
CA ILE A 3 30.55 -17.11 5.29
C ILE A 3 31.91 -16.61 5.82
N ASP A 4 32.57 -15.75 5.06
CA ASP A 4 33.87 -15.16 5.43
C ASP A 4 33.65 -13.91 6.32
N LYS A 5 34.71 -13.39 6.94
CA LYS A 5 34.66 -12.14 7.75
C LYS A 5 34.14 -10.94 6.93
N ARG A 6 34.43 -10.92 5.63
CA ARG A 6 33.94 -9.89 4.70
C ARG A 6 32.42 -9.95 4.51
N ASP A 7 31.87 -11.16 4.46
CA ASP A 7 30.42 -11.36 4.34
C ASP A 7 29.71 -10.91 5.62
N TRP A 8 30.32 -11.15 6.79
CA TRP A 8 29.82 -10.63 8.07
C TRP A 8 29.80 -9.10 8.14
N LEU A 9 30.86 -8.44 7.65
CA LEU A 9 30.91 -6.98 7.53
C LEU A 9 29.80 -6.45 6.61
N PHE A 10 29.57 -7.12 5.48
CA PHE A 10 28.51 -6.73 4.54
C PHE A 10 27.11 -6.93 5.13
N LEU A 11 26.87 -8.05 5.83
CA LEU A 11 25.60 -8.30 6.53
C LEU A 11 25.35 -7.27 7.64
N ALA A 12 26.38 -6.91 8.40
CA ALA A 12 26.27 -5.87 9.43
C ALA A 12 25.88 -4.52 8.80
N LEU A 13 26.50 -4.15 7.67
CA LEU A 13 26.14 -2.93 6.93
C LEU A 13 24.67 -2.96 6.46
N ILE A 14 24.20 -4.08 5.90
CA ILE A 14 22.80 -4.23 5.49
C ILE A 14 21.86 -4.02 6.67
N VAL A 15 22.13 -4.67 7.82
CA VAL A 15 21.30 -4.54 9.01
C VAL A 15 21.25 -3.09 9.50
N ILE A 16 22.39 -2.38 9.48
CA ILE A 16 22.45 -0.95 9.84
C ILE A 16 21.59 -0.11 8.88
N VAL A 17 21.78 -0.27 7.57
CA VAL A 17 21.04 0.48 6.55
C VAL A 17 19.54 0.23 6.69
N VAL A 18 19.11 -1.04 6.78
CA VAL A 18 17.70 -1.41 6.97
C VAL A 18 17.15 -0.83 8.28
N GLY A 19 17.91 -0.91 9.37
CA GLY A 19 17.54 -0.35 10.66
C GLY A 19 17.31 1.16 10.60
N ILE A 20 18.20 1.90 9.92
CA ILE A 20 18.03 3.34 9.67
C ILE A 20 16.74 3.59 8.91
N PHE A 21 16.54 2.93 7.75
CA PHE A 21 15.34 3.11 6.93
C PHE A 21 14.05 2.86 7.71
N ILE A 22 14.00 1.82 8.54
CA ILE A 22 12.85 1.54 9.40
C ILE A 22 12.65 2.69 10.39
N GLY A 23 13.72 3.16 11.03
CA GLY A 23 13.69 4.26 11.99
C GLY A 23 13.18 5.59 11.42
N ILE A 24 13.51 5.91 10.16
CA ILE A 24 13.04 7.15 9.51
C ILE A 24 11.72 7.03 8.75
N SER A 25 11.23 5.81 8.46
CA SER A 25 10.04 5.61 7.61
C SER A 25 8.76 6.26 8.15
N GLY A 26 8.65 6.43 9.48
CA GLY A 26 7.56 7.15 10.13
C GLY A 26 6.17 6.52 9.94
N LYS A 27 5.13 7.17 10.50
CA LYS A 27 3.73 6.78 10.28
C LYS A 27 3.21 7.30 8.94
N GLU A 28 2.14 6.70 8.45
CA GLU A 28 1.46 7.13 7.21
C GLU A 28 1.14 8.63 7.26
N LYS A 29 1.63 9.38 6.27
CA LYS A 29 1.50 10.84 6.21
C LYS A 29 0.24 11.30 5.45
N THR A 30 -0.51 10.36 4.90
CA THR A 30 -1.60 10.57 3.94
C THR A 30 -2.92 10.12 4.52
N THR A 31 -4.00 10.75 4.09
CA THR A 31 -5.35 10.34 4.50
C THR A 31 -5.71 8.99 3.89
N THR A 32 -6.28 8.10 4.69
CA THR A 32 -6.83 6.82 4.21
C THR A 32 -8.13 7.02 3.43
N VAL A 33 -8.46 6.09 2.55
CA VAL A 33 -9.78 6.08 1.90
C VAL A 33 -10.86 5.81 2.95
N PRO A 34 -11.95 6.59 2.99
CA PRO A 34 -13.07 6.34 3.91
C PRO A 34 -13.66 4.94 3.70
N ASN A 35 -14.03 4.25 4.77
CA ASN A 35 -14.77 2.98 4.67
C ASN A 35 -16.25 3.27 4.87
N ASP A 36 -16.87 3.86 3.85
CA ASP A 36 -18.29 4.22 3.82
C ASP A 36 -18.98 3.63 2.59
N ALA A 37 -20.30 3.82 2.49
CA ALA A 37 -21.11 3.30 1.39
C ALA A 37 -20.66 3.81 0.00
N MET A 38 -20.12 5.03 -0.09
CA MET A 38 -19.68 5.62 -1.37
C MET A 38 -18.35 5.01 -1.84
N HIS A 39 -17.46 4.68 -0.91
CA HIS A 39 -16.13 4.15 -1.21
C HIS A 39 -16.07 2.63 -1.23
N LYS A 40 -17.15 1.95 -0.81
CA LYS A 40 -17.22 0.48 -0.71
C LYS A 40 -16.82 -0.23 -2.00
N ILE A 41 -17.17 0.32 -3.17
CA ILE A 41 -16.79 -0.25 -4.48
C ILE A 41 -15.27 -0.40 -4.65
N ALA A 42 -14.47 0.53 -4.11
CA ALA A 42 -13.02 0.43 -4.17
C ALA A 42 -12.49 -0.71 -3.28
N TYR A 43 -13.09 -0.90 -2.10
CA TYR A 43 -12.76 -2.01 -1.21
C TYR A 43 -13.14 -3.35 -1.82
N ASP A 44 -14.39 -3.47 -2.27
CA ASP A 44 -14.91 -4.71 -2.84
C ASP A 44 -14.10 -5.11 -4.09
N THR A 45 -13.71 -4.14 -4.93
CA THR A 45 -12.84 -4.41 -6.09
C THR A 45 -11.44 -4.83 -5.66
N ALA A 46 -10.81 -4.10 -4.75
CA ALA A 46 -9.44 -4.39 -4.31
C ALA A 46 -9.32 -5.76 -3.62
N TYR A 47 -10.35 -6.18 -2.89
CA TYR A 47 -10.38 -7.42 -2.11
C TYR A 47 -11.24 -8.53 -2.72
N LYS A 48 -11.74 -8.37 -3.94
CA LYS A 48 -12.59 -9.37 -4.62
C LYS A 48 -12.00 -10.79 -4.62
N ASN A 49 -10.68 -10.88 -4.74
CA ASN A 49 -9.95 -12.15 -4.78
C ASN A 49 -9.21 -12.45 -3.47
N ALA A 50 -9.62 -11.82 -2.36
CA ALA A 50 -9.01 -12.05 -1.07
C ALA A 50 -9.17 -13.54 -0.66
N PRO A 51 -8.11 -14.17 -0.14
CA PRO A 51 -8.18 -15.54 0.33
C PRO A 51 -9.15 -15.66 1.51
N GLY A 52 -9.98 -16.70 1.49
CA GLY A 52 -10.90 -17.03 2.58
C GLY A 52 -10.19 -17.47 3.86
N PRO A 53 -10.93 -17.65 4.97
CA PRO A 53 -10.38 -18.09 6.25
C PRO A 53 -9.68 -19.45 6.19
N ASP A 54 -10.12 -20.30 5.27
CA ASP A 54 -9.68 -21.66 4.97
C ASP A 54 -8.44 -21.75 4.08
N ALA A 55 -8.01 -20.63 3.47
CA ALA A 55 -6.83 -20.60 2.63
C ALA A 55 -5.54 -20.84 3.42
N SER A 56 -4.55 -21.46 2.77
CA SER A 56 -3.24 -21.72 3.36
C SER A 56 -2.58 -20.43 3.86
N ILE A 57 -1.77 -20.56 4.92
CA ILE A 57 -1.07 -19.42 5.51
C ILE A 57 -0.22 -18.68 4.48
N PHE A 58 0.42 -19.42 3.57
CA PHE A 58 1.21 -18.84 2.49
C PHE A 58 0.36 -17.95 1.57
N LYS A 59 -0.83 -18.42 1.15
CA LYS A 59 -1.70 -17.64 0.27
C LYS A 59 -2.23 -16.36 0.95
N ARG A 60 -2.48 -16.42 2.26
CA ARG A 60 -2.90 -15.26 3.06
C ARG A 60 -1.78 -14.25 3.27
N SER A 61 -0.57 -14.71 3.60
CA SER A 61 0.60 -13.86 3.86
C SER A 61 1.10 -13.10 2.62
N PHE A 62 0.95 -13.69 1.43
CA PHE A 62 1.43 -13.08 0.18
C PHE A 62 0.32 -12.48 -0.69
N PHE A 63 -0.92 -12.43 -0.19
CA PHE A 63 -2.00 -11.76 -0.90
C PHE A 63 -1.73 -10.28 -1.07
N LYS A 64 -2.02 -9.75 -2.27
CA LYS A 64 -1.93 -8.33 -2.59
C LYS A 64 -3.28 -7.87 -3.15
N PRO A 65 -3.92 -6.84 -2.56
CA PRO A 65 -5.16 -6.28 -3.09
C PRO A 65 -4.95 -5.74 -4.51
N ASP A 66 -5.98 -5.83 -5.34
CA ASP A 66 -5.98 -5.23 -6.68
C ASP A 66 -6.24 -3.72 -6.61
N LYS A 67 -5.20 -2.99 -6.18
CA LYS A 67 -5.24 -1.54 -6.07
C LYS A 67 -5.48 -0.87 -7.42
N LYS A 68 -4.89 -1.42 -8.50
CA LYS A 68 -4.98 -0.80 -9.83
C LYS A 68 -6.40 -0.91 -10.38
N GLY A 69 -7.04 -2.07 -10.21
CA GLY A 69 -8.44 -2.26 -10.56
C GLY A 69 -9.38 -1.38 -9.76
N ALA A 70 -9.09 -1.14 -8.47
CA ALA A 70 -9.93 -0.27 -7.63
C ALA A 70 -9.76 1.23 -7.91
N GLU A 71 -8.57 1.68 -8.33
CA GLU A 71 -8.27 3.10 -8.58
C GLU A 71 -9.12 3.73 -9.71
N VAL A 72 -9.67 2.92 -10.63
CA VAL A 72 -10.51 3.40 -11.75
C VAL A 72 -11.79 4.10 -11.29
N PHE A 73 -12.25 3.80 -10.07
CA PHE A 73 -13.48 4.37 -9.51
C PHE A 73 -13.25 5.72 -8.81
N CYS A 74 -12.00 6.17 -8.66
CA CYS A 74 -11.68 7.41 -7.96
C CYS A 74 -11.90 8.66 -8.83
N GLU A 75 -11.49 8.60 -10.10
CA GLU A 75 -11.47 9.74 -11.02
C GLU A 75 -12.85 10.39 -11.27
N PRO A 76 -13.95 9.63 -11.45
CA PRO A 76 -15.27 10.22 -11.68
C PRO A 76 -15.71 11.19 -10.57
N CYS A 77 -15.28 10.98 -9.33
CA CYS A 77 -15.62 11.85 -8.20
C CYS A 77 -14.52 12.88 -7.87
N HIS A 78 -13.25 12.46 -7.89
CA HIS A 78 -12.10 13.31 -7.54
C HIS A 78 -11.51 14.09 -8.74
N LYS A 79 -12.21 14.13 -9.87
CA LYS A 79 -11.89 14.99 -11.03
C LYS A 79 -13.14 15.68 -11.58
N GLU A 80 -14.21 14.92 -11.84
CA GLU A 80 -15.38 15.40 -12.59
C GLU A 80 -16.52 15.89 -11.69
N LYS A 81 -16.87 15.16 -10.61
CA LYS A 81 -17.94 15.57 -9.67
C LYS A 81 -17.52 16.53 -8.55
N GLY A 82 -16.37 17.17 -8.66
CA GLY A 82 -16.08 18.38 -7.89
C GLY A 82 -15.56 18.19 -6.45
N VAL A 83 -14.89 17.09 -6.12
CA VAL A 83 -14.01 17.07 -4.93
C VAL A 83 -12.61 17.48 -5.35
N PRO A 84 -12.20 18.76 -5.18
CA PRO A 84 -10.90 19.22 -5.60
C PRO A 84 -9.80 18.60 -4.74
N PHE A 85 -8.70 18.26 -5.40
CA PHE A 85 -7.48 17.94 -4.68
C PHE A 85 -6.89 19.21 -4.05
N PRO A 86 -6.16 19.09 -2.92
CA PRO A 86 -5.45 20.22 -2.35
C PRO A 86 -4.40 20.77 -3.35
N PRO A 87 -4.02 22.07 -3.26
CA PRO A 87 -3.13 22.72 -4.23
C PRO A 87 -1.80 22.00 -4.48
N ASN A 88 -1.26 21.32 -3.46
CA ASN A 88 0.01 20.61 -3.52
C ASN A 88 -0.13 19.09 -3.71
N HIS A 89 -1.27 18.63 -4.25
CA HIS A 89 -1.48 17.21 -4.50
C HIS A 89 -0.59 16.71 -5.64
N PRO A 90 0.09 15.56 -5.49
CA PRO A 90 0.91 14.97 -6.55
C PRO A 90 0.09 14.58 -7.80
N PRO A 91 0.74 14.29 -8.95
CA PRO A 91 0.04 13.88 -10.17
C PRO A 91 -0.89 12.66 -9.98
N LYS A 92 -1.98 12.63 -10.75
CA LYS A 92 -3.09 11.66 -10.63
C LYS A 92 -2.78 10.31 -11.31
N ASN A 93 -1.72 9.63 -10.90
CA ASN A 93 -1.31 8.37 -11.53
C ASN A 93 -1.58 7.12 -10.69
N ARG A 94 -1.59 7.20 -9.34
CA ARG A 94 -1.81 6.06 -8.42
C ARG A 94 -2.43 6.47 -7.08
N CYS A 95 -3.76 6.53 -7.00
CA CYS A 95 -4.45 6.99 -5.77
C CYS A 95 -4.16 6.10 -4.55
N LEU A 96 -4.26 4.78 -4.68
CA LEU A 96 -4.12 3.82 -3.57
C LEU A 96 -2.66 3.46 -3.23
N PHE A 97 -1.69 4.12 -3.87
CA PHE A 97 -0.30 4.09 -3.45
C PHE A 97 -0.11 4.92 -2.18
N CYS A 98 -0.65 6.13 -2.19
CA CYS A 98 -0.61 7.05 -1.06
C CYS A 98 -1.83 6.91 -0.13
N HIS A 99 -3.03 6.78 -0.68
CA HIS A 99 -4.27 6.69 0.10
C HIS A 99 -4.61 5.23 0.40
N LYS A 100 -4.19 4.74 1.56
CA LYS A 100 -4.39 3.32 1.92
C LYS A 100 -5.85 3.01 2.23
N LEU A 101 -6.26 1.79 1.90
CA LEU A 101 -7.53 1.21 2.32
C LEU A 101 -7.40 0.75 3.78
N LYS A 102 -8.42 1.05 4.60
CA LYS A 102 -8.49 0.59 5.99
C LYS A 102 -9.06 -0.82 6.03
N LEU A 103 -8.29 -1.77 6.54
CA LEU A 103 -8.79 -3.09 6.91
C LEU A 103 -9.78 -2.99 8.08
#